data_AF-G7P8Z0-F1
#
_entry.id   AF-G7P8Z0-F1
#
_cell.length_a   1.000
_cell.length_b   1.000
_cell.length_c   1.000
_cell.angle_alpha   90.00
_cell.angle_beta   90.00
_cell.angle_gamma   90.00
#
_symmetry.space_group_name_H-M   'P 1'
#
loop_
_entity.id
_entity.type
_entity.pdbx_description
1 polymer ?
#
loop_
_entity_poly.entity_id
_entity_poly.type
_entity_poly.pdbx_seq_one_letter_code
_entity_poly.pdbx_strand_id
1 'polypeptide(L)'
;MTTVLCGNLIVEGKEECDCGSFKQCYASHCCQSDCHFTPGSICHLGDCCTNCSFSPLGTLCRPIQNICDLPEYCHGTTLTCPPDLYLQDGTPCTEEGYCYHGNCTDRNVLCKAIFGVSAEDAPEDCYDINLENHRFGHCTRARTAIAYEACALIDKFCGRLQCTNVTHLPRLQEHVSFHHSIRRGFQCFGLDEHRATDTTDVGHVIDGTPCADGIFCNNSQCNATITSLGYDCHPEKCSHRGVCNNRRNCHCHIGWDPPRCLRRGIGGSVDSGPPPRRTRSVKQSQQSVLYLRVVFGRIYTFIIALLFGMATNARILRTTTVEKVTVTEPE
;
A
#
# COMPACT_ATOMS: atom_id res chain seq x y z
N MET A 1 -39.91 -14.18 4.61
CA MET A 1 -40.16 -12.99 3.79
C MET A 1 -39.40 -11.85 4.43
N THR A 2 -38.32 -11.38 3.82
CA THR A 2 -37.68 -10.13 4.23
C THR A 2 -38.62 -8.99 3.87
N THR A 3 -38.96 -8.14 4.84
CA THR A 3 -39.77 -6.94 4.61
C THR A 3 -38.89 -5.89 3.95
N VAL A 4 -39.22 -5.49 2.72
CA VAL A 4 -38.56 -4.36 2.04
C VAL A 4 -38.83 -3.09 2.85
N LEU A 5 -37.76 -2.39 3.24
CA LEU A 5 -37.83 -1.24 4.14
C LEU A 5 -36.95 -0.10 3.63
N CYS A 6 -37.59 0.92 3.06
CA CYS A 6 -36.92 2.15 2.67
C CYS A 6 -36.35 2.88 3.90
N GLY A 7 -35.06 3.17 3.86
CA GLY A 7 -34.33 3.92 4.88
C GLY A 7 -33.45 3.06 5.78
N ASN A 8 -33.19 1.79 5.40
CA ASN A 8 -32.30 0.87 6.11
C ASN A 8 -30.88 0.80 5.50
N LEU A 9 -30.58 1.65 4.50
CA LEU A 9 -29.32 1.70 3.72
C LEU A 9 -29.09 0.51 2.78
N ILE A 10 -30.12 -0.31 2.52
CA ILE A 10 -30.03 -1.49 1.67
C ILE A 10 -31.06 -1.34 0.55
N VAL A 11 -30.58 -1.27 -0.70
CA VAL A 11 -31.48 -1.17 -1.85
C VAL A 11 -32.14 -2.53 -2.10
N GLU A 12 -33.45 -2.62 -1.83
CA GLU A 12 -34.22 -3.86 -1.95
C GLU A 12 -35.51 -3.68 -2.76
N GLY A 13 -35.96 -4.75 -3.42
CA GLY A 13 -37.25 -4.78 -4.11
C GLY A 13 -37.36 -3.80 -5.29
N LYS A 14 -38.05 -2.67 -5.07
CA LYS A 14 -38.32 -1.64 -6.09
C LYS A 14 -37.62 -0.31 -5.80
N GLU A 15 -36.82 -0.26 -4.74
CA GLU A 15 -36.05 0.93 -4.40
C GLU A 15 -34.98 1.16 -5.47
N GLU A 16 -34.78 2.42 -5.85
CA GLU A 16 -33.70 2.80 -6.77
C GLU A 16 -32.43 3.18 -6.00
N CYS A 17 -32.61 3.68 -4.77
CA CYS A 17 -31.57 4.06 -3.85
C CYS A 17 -32.08 4.02 -2.41
N ASP A 18 -31.17 3.92 -1.44
CA ASP A 18 -31.50 4.08 -0.03
C ASP A 18 -30.44 5.00 0.61
N CYS A 19 -30.88 6.13 1.16
CA CYS A 19 -30.05 7.12 1.84
C CYS A 19 -30.17 7.08 3.37
N GLY A 20 -30.86 6.07 3.90
CA GLY A 20 -31.09 5.85 5.32
C GLY A 20 -32.29 6.61 5.84
N SER A 21 -32.21 7.03 7.10
CA SER A 21 -33.28 7.81 7.74
C SER A 21 -33.58 9.12 7.00
N PHE A 22 -34.78 9.65 7.20
CA PHE A 22 -35.21 10.93 6.63
C PHE A 22 -34.17 12.07 6.82
N LYS A 23 -33.51 12.12 7.98
CA LYS A 23 -32.46 13.13 8.26
C LYS A 23 -31.19 12.91 7.43
N GLN A 24 -30.80 11.66 7.17
CA GLN A 24 -29.65 11.34 6.32
C GLN A 24 -29.96 11.67 4.86
N CYS A 25 -31.17 11.35 4.39
CA CYS A 25 -31.64 11.68 3.06
C CYS A 25 -31.71 13.19 2.78
N TYR A 26 -31.97 14.02 3.79
CA TYR A 26 -31.94 15.48 3.62
C TYR A 26 -30.56 16.02 3.15
N ALA A 27 -29.47 15.31 3.47
CA ALA A 27 -28.13 15.66 3.01
C ALA A 27 -27.80 15.05 1.62
N SER A 28 -28.59 14.08 1.16
CA SER A 28 -28.40 13.45 -0.14
C SER A 28 -28.91 14.34 -1.27
N HIS A 29 -28.11 14.49 -2.31
CA HIS A 29 -28.50 15.22 -3.52
C HIS A 29 -29.06 14.30 -4.61
N CYS A 30 -28.87 12.98 -4.46
CA CYS A 30 -29.15 12.00 -5.48
C CYS A 30 -30.33 11.10 -5.15
N CYS A 31 -30.64 10.93 -3.86
CA CYS A 31 -31.70 10.04 -3.39
C CYS A 31 -32.70 10.78 -2.52
N GLN A 32 -33.98 10.55 -2.77
CA GLN A 32 -35.08 11.10 -1.99
C GLN A 32 -35.45 10.18 -0.83
N SER A 33 -36.19 10.70 0.16
CA SER A 33 -36.62 9.93 1.34
C SER A 33 -37.65 8.84 1.05
N ASP A 34 -38.14 8.75 -0.18
CA ASP A 34 -39.04 7.70 -0.68
C ASP A 34 -38.27 6.62 -1.49
N CYS A 35 -36.93 6.60 -1.38
CA CYS A 35 -36.05 5.63 -2.02
C CYS A 35 -36.06 5.64 -3.56
N HIS A 36 -36.33 6.82 -4.13
CA HIS A 36 -36.20 7.09 -5.56
C HIS A 36 -35.09 8.10 -5.85
N PHE A 37 -34.55 8.04 -7.06
CA PHE A 37 -33.56 9.02 -7.48
C PHE A 37 -34.17 10.42 -7.65
N THR A 38 -33.37 11.45 -7.38
CA THR A 38 -33.72 12.81 -7.81
C THR A 38 -33.67 12.91 -9.34
N PRO A 39 -34.45 13.82 -9.98
CA PRO A 39 -34.47 13.93 -11.43
C PRO A 39 -33.07 14.13 -12.04
N GLY A 40 -32.68 13.25 -12.96
CA GLY A 40 -31.37 13.27 -13.63
C GLY A 40 -30.26 12.51 -12.90
N SER A 41 -30.53 11.99 -11.70
CA SER A 41 -29.64 11.09 -10.98
C SER A 41 -29.77 9.66 -11.50
N ILE A 42 -28.64 8.98 -11.63
CA ILE A 42 -28.57 7.56 -12.00
C ILE A 42 -27.90 6.71 -10.91
N CYS A 43 -27.32 7.35 -9.90
CA CYS A 43 -26.66 6.70 -8.79
C CYS A 43 -26.71 7.58 -7.53
N HIS A 44 -26.63 6.93 -6.37
CA HIS A 44 -26.52 7.59 -5.06
C HIS A 44 -25.24 7.14 -4.33
N LEU A 45 -24.96 5.83 -4.38
CA LEU A 45 -23.78 5.18 -3.83
C LEU A 45 -23.08 4.38 -4.93
N GLY A 46 -21.82 4.01 -4.68
CA GLY A 46 -20.98 3.21 -5.58
C GLY A 46 -19.63 3.87 -5.82
N ASP A 47 -18.57 3.07 -5.95
CA ASP A 47 -17.19 3.55 -6.08
C ASP A 47 -16.96 4.40 -7.34
N CYS A 48 -17.82 4.21 -8.36
CA CYS A 48 -17.82 4.99 -9.58
C CYS A 48 -19.08 5.87 -9.74
N CYS A 49 -19.62 6.36 -8.62
CA CYS A 49 -20.66 7.39 -8.59
C CYS A 49 -20.07 8.74 -8.15
N THR A 50 -20.13 9.76 -9.00
CA THR A 50 -19.73 11.14 -8.68
C THR A 50 -20.84 12.09 -9.12
N ASN A 51 -21.28 12.99 -8.21
CA ASN A 51 -22.34 13.96 -8.50
C ASN A 51 -23.60 13.32 -9.11
N CYS A 52 -24.06 12.21 -8.50
CA CYS A 52 -25.24 11.47 -8.93
C CYS A 52 -25.18 10.86 -10.35
N SER A 53 -23.99 10.81 -10.95
CA SER A 53 -23.74 10.25 -12.28
C SER A 53 -22.47 9.41 -12.31
N PHE A 54 -22.15 8.83 -13.48
CA PHE A 54 -20.92 8.06 -13.66
C PHE A 54 -19.69 8.90 -13.33
N SER A 55 -18.80 8.34 -12.50
CA SER A 55 -17.49 8.93 -12.25
C SER A 55 -16.72 9.09 -13.56
N PRO A 56 -15.99 10.19 -13.79
CA PRO A 56 -15.19 10.38 -15.01
C PRO A 56 -14.27 9.20 -15.31
N LEU A 57 -14.05 8.90 -16.59
CA LEU A 57 -13.08 7.88 -17.03
C LEU A 57 -11.72 8.13 -16.40
N GLY A 58 -11.16 7.09 -15.76
CA GLY A 58 -9.88 7.16 -15.07
C GLY A 58 -9.92 7.68 -13.64
N THR A 59 -11.11 7.83 -13.06
CA THR A 59 -11.24 8.08 -11.61
C THR A 59 -10.77 6.84 -10.85
N LEU A 60 -9.79 7.00 -9.95
CA LEU A 60 -9.33 5.91 -9.09
C LEU A 60 -10.46 5.50 -8.14
N CYS A 61 -10.92 4.25 -8.25
CA CYS A 61 -11.98 3.72 -7.40
C CYS A 61 -11.46 2.75 -6.33
N ARG A 62 -10.36 2.03 -6.61
CA ARG A 62 -9.66 1.23 -5.59
C ARG A 62 -8.15 1.50 -5.64
N PRO A 63 -7.55 1.98 -4.53
CA PRO A 63 -6.10 2.18 -4.44
C PRO A 63 -5.39 0.86 -4.13
N ILE A 64 -4.11 0.81 -4.48
CA ILE A 64 -3.19 -0.28 -4.13
C ILE A 64 -3.16 -0.43 -2.61
N GLN A 65 -3.44 -1.64 -2.11
CA GLN A 65 -3.42 -1.97 -0.69
C GLN A 65 -2.06 -2.49 -0.21
N ASN A 66 -1.33 -3.20 -1.06
CA ASN A 66 -0.03 -3.80 -0.73
C ASN A 66 0.86 -3.95 -1.98
N ILE A 67 2.08 -4.46 -1.80
CA ILE A 67 3.07 -4.59 -2.89
C ILE A 67 2.68 -5.58 -4.01
N CYS A 68 1.72 -6.45 -3.75
CA CYS A 68 1.19 -7.44 -4.67
C CYS A 68 -0.13 -7.02 -5.32
N ASP A 69 -0.61 -5.81 -5.06
CA ASP A 69 -1.91 -5.31 -5.50
C ASP A 69 -1.79 -4.31 -6.66
N LEU A 70 -2.85 -4.16 -7.47
CA LEU A 70 -2.92 -3.21 -8.58
C LEU A 70 -4.04 -2.19 -8.37
N PRO A 71 -3.98 -0.97 -8.95
CA PRO A 71 -5.06 0.00 -8.84
C PRO A 71 -6.13 -0.20 -9.91
N GLU A 72 -7.38 0.13 -9.58
CA GLU A 72 -8.52 0.13 -10.51
C GLU A 72 -9.14 1.51 -10.69
N TYR A 73 -9.62 1.73 -11.90
CA TYR A 73 -10.14 3.00 -12.38
C TYR A 73 -11.51 2.84 -13.02
N CYS A 74 -12.40 3.79 -12.75
CA CYS A 74 -13.73 3.86 -13.34
C CYS A 74 -13.67 3.99 -14.87
N HIS A 75 -14.54 3.24 -15.56
CA HIS A 75 -14.65 3.28 -17.03
C HIS A 75 -15.47 4.47 -17.54
N GLY A 76 -16.13 5.23 -16.66
CA GLY A 76 -17.00 6.34 -17.06
C GLY A 76 -18.37 5.92 -17.60
N THR A 77 -18.66 4.62 -17.61
CA THR A 77 -19.90 4.02 -18.11
C THR A 77 -20.51 3.01 -17.15
N THR A 78 -19.84 2.73 -16.03
CA THR A 78 -20.29 1.82 -14.96
C THR A 78 -20.25 2.53 -13.61
N LEU A 79 -21.15 2.14 -12.71
CA LEU A 79 -21.23 2.68 -11.34
C LEU A 79 -20.40 1.90 -10.32
N THR A 80 -20.03 0.66 -10.67
CA THR A 80 -19.17 -0.20 -9.88
C THR A 80 -17.72 -0.07 -10.34
N CYS A 81 -16.78 -0.12 -9.38
CA CYS A 81 -15.37 -0.30 -9.69
C CYS A 81 -15.16 -1.63 -10.43
N PRO A 82 -14.19 -1.72 -11.36
CA PRO A 82 -13.76 -3.01 -11.89
C PRO A 82 -13.40 -4.00 -10.76
N PRO A 83 -13.52 -5.32 -11.00
CA PRO A 83 -13.10 -6.31 -10.02
C PRO A 83 -11.64 -6.12 -9.59
N ASP A 84 -11.34 -6.46 -8.34
CA ASP A 84 -10.00 -6.41 -7.75
C ASP A 84 -8.98 -7.21 -8.60
N LEU A 85 -7.93 -6.52 -9.04
CA LEU A 85 -6.80 -7.09 -9.73
C LEU A 85 -5.56 -6.95 -8.87
N TYR A 86 -4.78 -8.01 -8.86
CA TYR A 86 -3.50 -8.09 -8.17
C TYR A 86 -2.44 -8.64 -9.12
N LEU A 87 -1.17 -8.55 -8.73
CA LEU A 87 -0.06 -9.12 -9.48
C LEU A 87 -0.24 -10.63 -9.66
N GLN A 88 0.08 -11.14 -10.84
CA GLN A 88 -0.03 -12.56 -11.13
C GLN A 88 0.70 -13.43 -10.09
N ASP A 89 0.07 -14.53 -9.68
CA ASP A 89 0.67 -15.46 -8.72
C ASP A 89 2.04 -15.95 -9.21
N GLY A 90 3.05 -15.83 -8.35
CA GLY A 90 4.45 -16.08 -8.67
C GLY A 90 5.28 -14.83 -9.00
N THR A 91 4.68 -13.64 -9.11
CA THR A 91 5.45 -12.39 -9.26
C THR A 91 6.31 -12.15 -8.01
N PRO A 92 7.64 -11.98 -8.12
CA PRO A 92 8.49 -11.73 -6.97
C PRO A 92 8.09 -10.44 -6.22
N CYS A 93 7.97 -10.51 -4.89
CA CYS A 93 7.64 -9.36 -4.04
C CYS A 93 8.78 -9.01 -3.08
N THR A 94 9.59 -9.99 -2.69
CA THR A 94 10.84 -9.81 -1.95
C THR A 94 11.92 -10.73 -2.53
N GLU A 95 13.09 -10.83 -1.90
CA GLU A 95 14.14 -11.76 -2.32
C GLU A 95 13.75 -13.23 -2.07
N GLU A 96 12.91 -13.47 -1.05
CA GLU A 96 12.51 -14.81 -0.58
C GLU A 96 11.03 -15.14 -0.84
N GLY A 97 10.23 -14.15 -1.24
CA GLY A 97 8.78 -14.27 -1.39
C GLY A 97 8.26 -13.83 -2.76
N TYR A 98 7.05 -14.29 -3.06
CA TYR A 98 6.30 -13.95 -4.28
C TYR A 98 4.85 -13.61 -3.95
N CYS A 99 4.15 -13.01 -4.90
CA CYS A 99 2.73 -12.71 -4.79
C CYS A 99 1.91 -13.98 -4.96
N TYR A 100 0.93 -14.18 -4.09
CA TYR A 100 -0.06 -15.23 -4.18
C TYR A 100 -1.41 -14.70 -3.69
N HIS A 101 -2.42 -14.76 -4.55
CA HIS A 101 -3.76 -14.19 -4.30
C HIS A 101 -3.71 -12.75 -3.75
N GLY A 102 -2.82 -11.94 -4.30
CA GLY A 102 -2.67 -10.52 -3.96
C GLY A 102 -1.96 -10.23 -2.64
N ASN A 103 -1.37 -11.23 -1.99
CA ASN A 103 -0.53 -11.05 -0.80
C ASN A 103 0.90 -11.49 -1.08
N CYS A 104 1.88 -10.86 -0.41
CA CYS A 104 3.26 -11.29 -0.47
C CYS A 104 3.48 -12.45 0.51
N THR A 105 4.06 -13.54 0.01
CA THR A 105 4.22 -14.81 0.75
C THR A 105 5.40 -14.84 1.71
N ASP A 106 6.12 -13.73 1.86
CA ASP A 106 7.28 -13.61 2.75
C ASP A 106 6.83 -13.48 4.21
N ARG A 107 7.27 -14.43 5.06
CA ARG A 107 6.95 -14.45 6.49
C ARG A 107 7.43 -13.21 7.23
N ASN A 108 8.56 -12.62 6.84
CA ASN A 108 9.03 -11.36 7.42
C ASN A 108 8.04 -10.22 7.14
N VAL A 109 7.50 -10.15 5.92
CA VAL A 109 6.50 -9.15 5.55
C VAL A 109 5.22 -9.36 6.36
N LEU A 110 4.79 -10.61 6.55
CA LEU A 110 3.61 -10.94 7.36
C LEU A 110 3.82 -10.56 8.84
N CYS A 111 4.96 -10.91 9.43
CA CYS A 111 5.30 -10.54 10.80
C CYS A 111 5.33 -9.02 10.98
N LYS A 112 5.88 -8.28 10.02
CA LYS A 112 5.90 -6.80 10.05
C LYS A 112 4.52 -6.18 9.93
N ALA A 113 3.65 -6.77 9.11
CA ALA A 113 2.27 -6.31 8.97
C ALA A 113 1.47 -6.50 10.27
N ILE A 114 1.74 -7.58 11.01
CA ILE A 114 1.01 -7.93 12.24
C ILE A 114 1.58 -7.21 13.46
N PHE A 115 2.90 -7.26 13.68
CA PHE A 115 3.55 -6.82 14.92
C PHE A 115 4.39 -5.54 14.76
N GLY A 116 4.43 -4.97 13.54
CA GLY A 116 5.16 -3.75 13.24
C GLY A 116 6.57 -3.99 12.69
N VAL A 117 7.20 -2.91 12.23
CA VAL A 117 8.41 -2.96 11.37
C VAL A 117 9.63 -3.68 11.97
N SER A 118 9.72 -3.81 13.30
CA SER A 118 10.83 -4.50 13.96
C SER A 118 10.67 -6.01 13.97
N ALA A 119 9.46 -6.52 13.74
CA ALA A 119 9.19 -7.95 13.79
C ALA A 119 9.82 -8.67 12.58
N GLU A 120 10.23 -9.90 12.82
CA GLU A 120 10.90 -10.75 11.84
C GLU A 120 10.31 -12.17 11.90
N ASP A 121 10.50 -12.94 10.84
CA ASP A 121 10.20 -14.36 10.80
C ASP A 121 10.97 -15.09 11.92
N ALA A 122 10.28 -15.96 12.64
CA ALA A 122 10.89 -16.67 13.74
C ALA A 122 11.72 -17.86 13.25
N PRO A 123 12.78 -18.26 13.99
CA PRO A 123 13.49 -19.50 13.74
C PRO A 123 12.56 -20.72 13.79
N GLU A 124 12.99 -21.80 13.12
CA GLU A 124 12.27 -23.08 13.08
C GLU A 124 11.84 -23.60 14.46
N ASP A 125 12.63 -23.36 15.51
CA ASP A 125 12.34 -23.78 16.88
C ASP A 125 11.04 -23.18 17.44
N CYS A 126 10.65 -21.98 16.97
CA CYS A 126 9.38 -21.37 17.35
C CYS A 126 8.20 -22.10 16.71
N TYR A 127 8.37 -22.61 15.49
CA TYR A 127 7.34 -23.33 14.74
C TYR A 127 7.04 -24.73 15.30
N ASP A 128 7.88 -25.27 16.20
CA ASP A 128 7.57 -26.52 16.91
C ASP A 128 6.28 -26.44 17.74
N ILE A 129 5.81 -25.23 18.09
CA ILE A 129 4.49 -25.04 18.72
C ILE A 129 3.34 -25.57 17.86
N ASN A 130 3.50 -25.58 16.53
CA ASN A 130 2.49 -26.09 15.61
C ASN A 130 2.38 -27.62 15.61
N LEU A 131 3.37 -28.33 16.17
CA LEU A 131 3.30 -29.77 16.41
C LEU A 131 2.47 -30.13 17.65
N GLU A 132 2.10 -29.13 18.45
CA GLU A 132 1.12 -29.26 19.53
C GLU A 132 -0.30 -29.12 18.96
N ASN A 133 -1.33 -29.08 19.82
CA ASN A 133 -2.74 -29.07 19.41
C ASN A 133 -3.57 -28.03 20.19
N HIS A 134 -3.14 -26.78 20.16
CA HIS A 134 -3.81 -25.70 20.88
C HIS A 134 -3.95 -24.43 20.04
N ARG A 135 -4.70 -23.44 20.55
CA ARG A 135 -5.11 -22.23 19.79
C ARG A 135 -4.00 -21.37 19.17
N PHE A 136 -2.76 -21.50 19.64
CA PHE A 136 -1.58 -20.77 19.15
C PHE A 136 -0.61 -21.65 18.35
N GLY A 137 -0.88 -22.95 18.29
CA GLY A 137 -0.03 -23.95 17.66
C GLY A 137 -0.86 -25.12 17.15
N HIS A 138 -1.16 -25.11 15.86
CA HIS A 138 -1.94 -26.12 15.14
C HIS A 138 -1.87 -25.86 13.63
N CYS A 139 -2.31 -26.84 12.83
CA CYS A 139 -2.50 -26.67 11.39
C CYS A 139 -3.96 -26.40 11.07
N THR A 140 -4.86 -27.25 11.55
CA THR A 140 -6.27 -27.22 11.16
C THR A 140 -7.18 -27.28 12.38
N ARG A 141 -8.38 -26.75 12.19
CA ARG A 141 -9.50 -26.94 13.12
C ARG A 141 -10.79 -26.94 12.31
N ALA A 142 -11.64 -27.94 12.52
CA ALA A 142 -12.98 -27.90 11.96
C ALA A 142 -13.78 -26.75 12.59
N ARG A 143 -14.55 -26.00 11.80
CA ARG A 143 -15.26 -24.78 12.26
C ARG A 143 -16.08 -25.01 13.55
N THR A 144 -16.71 -26.17 13.67
CA THR A 144 -17.56 -26.57 14.81
C THR A 144 -16.80 -27.26 15.95
N ALA A 145 -15.56 -27.67 15.74
CA ALA A 145 -14.77 -28.39 16.73
C ALA A 145 -14.08 -27.42 17.70
N ILE A 146 -14.03 -27.80 18.97
CA ILE A 146 -13.23 -27.10 19.99
C ILE A 146 -11.76 -27.56 19.94
N ALA A 147 -11.54 -28.82 19.54
CA ALA A 147 -10.23 -29.45 19.45
C ALA A 147 -9.48 -29.01 18.19
N TYR A 148 -8.19 -28.74 18.36
CA TYR A 148 -7.27 -28.38 17.29
C TYR A 148 -6.52 -29.62 16.80
N GLU A 149 -6.15 -29.63 15.52
CA GLU A 149 -5.33 -30.69 14.92
C GLU A 149 -3.88 -30.21 14.80
N ALA A 150 -2.97 -30.99 15.39
CA ALA A 150 -1.55 -30.75 15.31
C ALA A 150 -1.04 -30.88 13.87
N CYS A 151 -0.03 -30.08 13.53
CA CYS A 151 0.67 -30.24 12.27
C CYS A 151 1.50 -31.53 12.26
N ALA A 152 1.66 -32.12 11.07
CA ALA A 152 2.76 -33.04 10.84
C ALA A 152 4.09 -32.26 10.82
N LEU A 153 5.21 -32.98 10.94
CA LEU A 153 6.54 -32.37 10.99
C LEU A 153 6.84 -31.48 9.77
N ILE A 154 6.43 -31.92 8.58
CA ILE A 154 6.63 -31.19 7.33
C ILE A 154 5.70 -29.97 7.18
N ASP A 155 4.58 -29.97 7.91
CA ASP A 155 3.52 -28.95 7.78
C ASP A 155 3.64 -27.85 8.84
N LYS A 156 4.56 -27.98 9.80
CA LYS A 156 4.66 -27.02 10.92
C LYS A 156 4.88 -25.58 10.49
N PHE A 157 5.44 -25.35 9.30
CA PHE A 157 5.65 -24.03 8.70
C PHE A 157 4.42 -23.46 7.96
N CYS A 158 3.34 -24.23 7.88
CA CYS A 158 2.05 -23.88 7.27
C CYS A 158 0.91 -23.77 8.29
N GLY A 159 1.22 -23.89 9.59
CA GLY A 159 0.26 -23.69 10.68
C GLY A 159 0.15 -22.22 11.11
N ARG A 160 0.27 -21.96 12.42
CA ARG A 160 0.30 -20.59 12.96
C ARG A 160 1.62 -19.90 12.65
N LEU A 161 1.57 -18.65 12.21
CA LEU A 161 2.74 -17.81 11.98
C LEU A 161 3.45 -17.52 13.31
N GLN A 162 4.78 -17.60 13.31
CA GLN A 162 5.61 -17.28 14.48
C GLN A 162 6.57 -16.16 14.11
N CYS A 163 6.69 -15.18 14.99
CA CYS A 163 7.51 -13.99 14.79
C CYS A 163 8.46 -13.78 15.97
N THR A 164 9.57 -13.10 15.71
CA THR A 164 10.54 -12.65 16.74
C THR A 164 10.69 -11.13 16.67
N ASN A 165 11.48 -10.57 17.59
CA ASN A 165 11.83 -9.14 17.62
C ASN A 165 10.61 -8.19 17.71
N VAL A 166 9.55 -8.65 18.40
CA VAL A 166 8.35 -7.87 18.68
C VAL A 166 8.62 -6.91 19.84
N THR A 167 8.65 -5.61 19.54
CA THR A 167 8.99 -4.56 20.53
C THR A 167 7.78 -3.98 21.24
N HIS A 168 6.65 -3.91 20.54
CA HIS A 168 5.40 -3.39 21.05
C HIS A 168 4.24 -4.18 20.44
N LEU A 169 3.16 -4.32 21.18
CA LEU A 169 1.95 -5.00 20.70
C LEU A 169 1.03 -3.96 20.05
N PRO A 170 0.70 -4.12 18.76
CA PRO A 170 -0.24 -3.23 18.11
C PRO A 170 -1.66 -3.49 18.60
N ARG A 171 -2.59 -2.61 18.19
CA ARG A 171 -4.01 -2.84 18.44
C ARG A 171 -4.49 -3.98 17.54
N LEU A 172 -4.59 -5.17 18.13
CA LEU A 172 -5.10 -6.37 17.47
C LEU A 172 -6.62 -6.27 17.23
N GLN A 173 -7.12 -7.13 16.33
CA GLN A 173 -8.54 -7.32 16.10
C GLN A 173 -9.25 -7.79 17.39
N GLU A 174 -10.55 -7.52 17.51
CA GLU A 174 -11.34 -8.07 18.61
C GLU A 174 -11.33 -9.60 18.57
N HIS A 175 -11.35 -10.25 19.74
CA HIS A 175 -11.27 -11.71 19.86
C HIS A 175 -9.97 -12.36 19.39
N VAL A 176 -8.88 -11.57 19.26
CA VAL A 176 -7.53 -12.08 19.04
C VAL A 176 -6.68 -11.88 20.30
N SER A 177 -6.01 -12.94 20.72
CA SER A 177 -4.96 -12.96 21.74
C SER A 177 -3.61 -13.20 21.08
N PHE A 178 -2.54 -12.76 21.73
CA PHE A 178 -1.18 -13.15 21.36
C PHE A 178 -0.62 -14.11 22.42
N HIS A 179 0.42 -14.85 22.04
CA HIS A 179 1.30 -15.51 23.00
C HIS A 179 2.71 -14.94 22.91
N HIS A 180 3.44 -15.12 24.00
CA HIS A 180 4.88 -14.92 24.07
C HIS A 180 5.45 -16.12 24.81
N SER A 181 6.28 -16.91 24.12
CA SER A 181 6.92 -18.10 24.66
C SER A 181 8.42 -18.07 24.39
N ILE A 182 9.18 -18.78 25.22
CA ILE A 182 10.62 -18.97 24.99
C ILE A 182 10.84 -20.41 24.55
N ARG A 183 11.36 -20.61 23.33
CA ARG A 183 11.68 -21.95 22.80
C ARG A 183 13.12 -21.99 22.31
N ARG A 184 13.90 -22.92 22.88
CA ARG A 184 15.35 -23.09 22.60
C ARG A 184 16.16 -21.79 22.65
N GLY A 185 15.75 -20.85 23.51
CA GLY A 185 16.42 -19.55 23.70
C GLY A 185 15.86 -18.40 22.86
N PHE A 186 14.93 -18.65 21.95
CA PHE A 186 14.27 -17.62 21.13
C PHE A 186 12.96 -17.16 21.76
N GLN A 187 12.68 -15.85 21.66
CA GLN A 187 11.40 -15.25 22.05
C GLN A 187 10.42 -15.36 20.87
N CYS A 188 9.43 -16.22 20.99
CA CYS A 188 8.45 -16.53 19.95
C CYS A 188 7.14 -15.82 20.25
N PHE A 189 6.63 -15.08 19.27
CA PHE A 189 5.35 -14.39 19.30
C PHE A 189 4.44 -14.92 18.20
N GLY A 190 3.15 -14.98 18.47
CA GLY A 190 2.15 -15.41 17.51
C GLY A 190 0.76 -15.08 18.01
N LEU A 191 -0.24 -15.25 17.13
CA LEU A 191 -1.64 -14.95 17.42
C LEU A 191 -2.45 -16.24 17.50
N ASP A 192 -3.49 -16.26 18.33
CA ASP A 192 -4.46 -17.36 18.27
C ASP A 192 -5.39 -17.25 17.06
N GLU A 193 -5.99 -18.37 16.70
CA GLU A 193 -6.98 -18.44 15.62
C GLU A 193 -8.17 -17.51 15.91
N HIS A 194 -8.45 -16.62 14.96
CA HIS A 194 -9.60 -15.71 15.04
C HIS A 194 -10.92 -16.49 14.89
N ARG A 195 -11.87 -16.29 15.81
CA ARG A 195 -13.11 -17.09 15.87
C ARG A 195 -14.36 -16.42 15.26
N ALA A 196 -14.31 -15.14 14.89
CA ALA A 196 -15.50 -14.48 14.34
C ALA A 196 -15.78 -14.88 12.88
N THR A 197 -17.06 -14.82 12.50
CA THR A 197 -17.53 -15.00 11.12
C THR A 197 -17.14 -13.80 10.26
N ASP A 198 -16.77 -14.07 9.00
CA ASP A 198 -16.43 -13.06 7.98
C ASP A 198 -15.21 -12.18 8.29
N THR A 199 -14.36 -12.61 9.24
CA THR A 199 -13.08 -11.97 9.57
C THR A 199 -11.90 -12.81 9.09
N THR A 200 -10.87 -12.15 8.58
CA THR A 200 -9.63 -12.80 8.15
C THR A 200 -8.75 -13.14 9.35
N ASP A 201 -8.34 -14.40 9.46
CA ASP A 201 -7.37 -14.84 10.47
C ASP A 201 -5.95 -14.48 10.03
N VAL A 202 -5.46 -13.35 10.54
CA VAL A 202 -4.13 -12.82 10.19
C VAL A 202 -2.97 -13.59 10.83
N GLY A 203 -3.23 -14.47 11.80
CA GLY A 203 -2.18 -15.24 12.50
C GLY A 203 -1.89 -16.61 11.89
N HIS A 204 -2.62 -17.01 10.86
CA HIS A 204 -2.33 -18.22 10.09
C HIS A 204 -1.31 -17.91 8.98
N VAL A 205 -0.40 -18.84 8.71
CA VAL A 205 0.49 -18.70 7.55
C VAL A 205 -0.36 -18.73 6.28
N ILE A 206 -0.27 -17.70 5.46
CA ILE A 206 -1.07 -17.62 4.24
C ILE A 206 -0.67 -18.71 3.25
N ASP A 207 -1.65 -19.21 2.49
CA ASP A 207 -1.36 -20.10 1.37
C ASP A 207 -0.42 -19.41 0.36
N GLY A 208 0.37 -20.22 -0.34
CA GLY A 208 1.46 -19.72 -1.20
C GLY A 208 2.78 -19.50 -0.46
N THR A 209 2.82 -19.49 0.87
CA THR A 209 4.07 -19.33 1.64
C THR A 209 5.05 -20.48 1.42
N PRO A 210 6.32 -20.21 1.04
CA PRO A 210 7.34 -21.25 0.88
C PRO A 210 7.56 -22.02 2.19
N CYS A 211 7.50 -23.35 2.14
CA CYS A 211 7.70 -24.21 3.32
C CYS A 211 8.82 -25.24 3.13
N ALA A 212 9.19 -25.52 1.89
CA ALA A 212 10.39 -26.25 1.51
C ALA A 212 10.84 -25.80 0.11
N ASP A 213 11.99 -26.28 -0.36
CA ASP A 213 12.52 -25.92 -1.68
C ASP A 213 11.53 -26.28 -2.80
N GLY A 214 10.99 -25.25 -3.46
CA GLY A 214 10.02 -25.39 -4.54
C GLY A 214 8.62 -25.85 -4.11
N ILE A 215 8.35 -25.93 -2.80
CA ILE A 215 7.06 -26.34 -2.22
C ILE A 215 6.51 -25.22 -1.33
N PHE A 216 5.19 -25.01 -1.37
CA PHE A 216 4.51 -23.98 -0.62
C PHE A 216 3.26 -24.51 0.11
N CYS A 217 2.82 -23.72 1.09
CA CYS A 217 1.66 -24.00 1.92
C CYS A 217 0.36 -23.92 1.11
N ASN A 218 -0.46 -24.97 1.16
CA ASN A 218 -1.77 -25.02 0.56
C ASN A 218 -2.74 -25.73 1.51
N ASN A 219 -3.73 -24.99 2.02
CA ASN A 219 -4.67 -25.48 3.04
C ASN A 219 -3.93 -26.06 4.26
N SER A 220 -2.99 -25.28 4.80
CA SER A 220 -2.19 -25.63 5.98
C SER A 220 -1.27 -26.85 5.81
N GLN A 221 -1.03 -27.30 4.58
CA GLN A 221 -0.10 -28.41 4.27
C GLN A 221 1.03 -27.96 3.35
N CYS A 222 2.23 -28.50 3.57
CA CYS A 222 3.41 -28.24 2.74
C CYS A 222 3.47 -29.25 1.58
N ASN A 223 2.60 -29.09 0.59
CA ASN A 223 2.44 -30.10 -0.47
C ASN A 223 2.29 -29.58 -1.90
N ALA A 224 2.14 -28.26 -2.10
CA ALA A 224 1.91 -27.68 -3.42
C ALA A 224 3.23 -27.20 -4.04
N THR A 225 3.42 -27.38 -5.35
CA THR A 225 4.70 -27.06 -6.01
C THR A 225 4.64 -25.73 -6.74
N ILE A 226 5.71 -24.93 -6.67
CA ILE A 226 5.76 -23.60 -7.31
C ILE A 226 5.45 -23.62 -8.82
N THR A 227 5.75 -24.73 -9.50
CA THR A 227 5.44 -24.96 -10.92
C THR A 227 3.93 -24.97 -11.22
N SER A 228 3.08 -25.32 -10.24
CA SER A 228 1.63 -25.36 -10.42
C SER A 228 0.99 -23.97 -10.52
N LEU A 229 1.69 -22.91 -10.11
CA LEU A 229 1.25 -21.53 -10.28
C LEU A 229 1.14 -21.14 -11.76
N GLY A 230 1.92 -21.80 -12.63
CA GLY A 230 1.94 -21.52 -14.06
C GLY A 230 2.34 -20.07 -14.35
N TYR A 231 3.34 -19.56 -13.64
CA TYR A 231 3.85 -18.21 -13.83
C TYR A 231 4.47 -18.06 -15.22
N ASP A 232 3.95 -17.13 -16.01
CA ASP A 232 4.37 -16.87 -17.39
C ASP A 232 4.64 -15.37 -17.65
N CYS A 233 4.73 -14.56 -16.59
CA CYS A 233 4.96 -13.13 -16.70
C CYS A 233 6.46 -12.78 -16.71
N HIS A 234 7.16 -13.21 -17.77
CA HIS A 234 8.52 -12.73 -18.01
C HIS A 234 8.49 -11.27 -18.50
N PRO A 235 9.53 -10.45 -18.22
CA PRO A 235 9.54 -9.03 -18.57
C PRO A 235 9.21 -8.73 -20.05
N GLU A 236 9.57 -9.63 -20.97
CA GLU A 236 9.31 -9.51 -22.41
C GLU A 236 7.82 -9.52 -22.74
N LYS A 237 6.99 -10.23 -21.96
CA LYS A 237 5.53 -10.37 -22.19
C LYS A 237 4.84 -9.01 -22.20
N CYS A 238 5.27 -8.10 -21.32
CA CYS A 238 4.78 -6.73 -21.21
C CYS A 238 5.80 -5.70 -21.71
N SER A 239 6.66 -6.09 -22.66
CA SER A 239 7.64 -5.21 -23.32
C SER A 239 8.59 -4.48 -22.36
N HIS A 240 8.94 -5.09 -21.22
CA HIS A 240 9.70 -4.51 -20.11
C HIS A 240 9.11 -3.19 -19.57
N ARG A 241 7.79 -3.01 -19.75
CA ARG A 241 7.06 -1.75 -19.50
C ARG A 241 5.76 -1.98 -18.74
N GLY A 242 5.65 -3.12 -18.08
CA GLY A 242 4.49 -3.48 -17.28
C GLY A 242 4.70 -4.81 -16.57
N VAL A 243 3.69 -5.18 -15.80
CA VAL A 243 3.58 -6.41 -15.01
C VAL A 243 2.29 -7.12 -15.40
N CYS A 244 2.14 -8.41 -15.08
CA CYS A 244 0.88 -9.12 -15.36
C CYS A 244 -0.04 -9.08 -14.15
N ASN A 245 -1.33 -8.92 -14.40
CA ASN A 245 -2.35 -9.11 -13.38
C ASN A 245 -2.73 -10.59 -13.23
N ASN A 246 -3.54 -10.91 -12.23
CA ASN A 246 -4.14 -12.22 -11.96
C ASN A 246 -4.97 -12.81 -13.13
N ARG A 247 -5.34 -12.00 -14.13
CA ARG A 247 -5.96 -12.46 -15.39
C ARG A 247 -4.97 -12.70 -16.52
N ARG A 248 -3.66 -12.68 -16.22
CA ARG A 248 -2.54 -12.89 -17.16
C ARG A 248 -2.40 -11.81 -18.24
N ASN A 249 -3.08 -10.66 -18.07
CA ASN A 249 -2.97 -9.50 -18.95
C ASN A 249 -1.96 -8.49 -18.42
N CYS A 250 -1.33 -7.72 -19.30
CA CYS A 250 -0.41 -6.68 -18.87
C CYS A 250 -1.13 -5.50 -18.21
N HIS A 251 -0.61 -5.08 -17.07
CA HIS A 251 -0.80 -3.79 -16.44
C HIS A 251 0.43 -2.94 -16.74
N CYS A 252 0.28 -1.99 -17.65
CA CYS A 252 1.35 -1.17 -18.16
C CYS A 252 1.70 -0.03 -17.21
N HIS A 253 2.99 0.27 -17.11
CA HIS A 253 3.46 1.45 -16.39
C HIS A 253 2.95 2.73 -17.06
N ILE A 254 2.90 3.81 -16.28
CA ILE A 254 2.50 5.14 -16.75
C ILE A 254 3.36 5.51 -17.97
N GLY A 255 2.69 5.93 -19.05
CA GLY A 255 3.33 6.24 -20.32
C GLY A 255 3.16 5.18 -21.41
N TRP A 256 2.57 4.01 -21.11
CA TRP A 256 2.38 2.90 -22.04
C TRP A 256 0.96 2.35 -22.01
N ASP A 257 0.37 2.07 -23.17
CA ASP A 257 -0.99 1.53 -23.24
C ASP A 257 -1.00 -0.01 -23.31
N PRO A 258 -1.99 -0.65 -22.65
CA PRO A 258 -2.28 -2.07 -22.85
C PRO A 258 -2.69 -2.36 -24.32
N PRO A 259 -2.66 -3.63 -24.78
CA PRO A 259 -2.52 -4.88 -24.00
C PRO A 259 -1.08 -5.38 -23.82
N ARG A 260 -0.09 -4.84 -24.55
CA ARG A 260 1.31 -5.32 -24.52
C ARG A 260 2.34 -4.25 -24.14
N CYS A 261 1.91 -3.06 -23.75
CA CYS A 261 2.77 -1.94 -23.35
C CYS A 261 3.75 -1.48 -24.45
N LEU A 262 3.35 -1.63 -25.72
CA LEU A 262 4.17 -1.27 -26.89
C LEU A 262 4.01 0.19 -27.31
N ARG A 263 2.80 0.73 -27.19
CA ARG A 263 2.46 2.08 -27.66
C ARG A 263 2.47 3.04 -26.47
N ARG A 264 2.87 4.30 -26.74
CA ARG A 264 2.76 5.35 -25.72
C ARG A 264 1.30 5.57 -25.34
N GLY A 265 1.08 5.81 -24.07
CA GLY A 265 -0.23 5.71 -23.46
C GLY A 265 -0.29 6.28 -22.06
N ILE A 266 -1.40 6.01 -21.38
CA ILE A 266 -1.66 6.52 -20.02
C ILE A 266 -1.30 5.51 -18.93
N GLY A 267 -1.18 4.22 -19.26
CA GLY A 267 -0.89 3.15 -18.30
C GLY A 267 -2.10 2.23 -18.08
N GLY A 268 -2.02 1.40 -17.04
CA GLY A 268 -3.10 0.52 -16.61
C GLY A 268 -3.21 -0.76 -17.43
N SER A 269 -4.32 -1.47 -17.26
CA SER A 269 -4.60 -2.73 -17.94
C SER A 269 -5.89 -2.66 -18.73
N VAL A 270 -6.12 -3.64 -19.61
CA VAL A 270 -7.44 -3.87 -20.22
C VAL A 270 -8.51 -4.20 -19.17
N ASP A 271 -8.10 -4.72 -18.01
CA ASP A 271 -9.01 -5.14 -16.94
C ASP A 271 -9.28 -4.05 -15.90
N SER A 272 -8.28 -3.23 -15.55
CA SER A 272 -8.34 -2.28 -14.43
C SER A 272 -8.96 -0.93 -14.81
N GLY A 273 -9.37 -0.76 -16.06
CA GLY A 273 -9.67 0.55 -16.62
C GLY A 273 -8.42 1.42 -16.84
N PRO A 274 -8.52 2.44 -17.69
CA PRO A 274 -7.40 3.33 -17.95
C PRO A 274 -7.21 4.33 -16.80
N PRO A 275 -5.97 4.69 -16.42
CA PRO A 275 -5.68 5.74 -15.45
C PRO A 275 -6.12 7.14 -15.96
N PRO A 276 -6.16 8.17 -15.10
CA PRO A 276 -6.63 9.49 -15.53
C PRO A 276 -5.69 10.13 -16.56
N ARG A 277 -6.27 10.73 -17.61
CA ARG A 277 -5.52 11.37 -18.72
C ARG A 277 -4.57 12.48 -18.30
N ARG A 278 -4.84 13.13 -17.17
CA ARG A 278 -3.98 14.17 -16.59
C ARG A 278 -3.33 13.60 -15.35
N THR A 279 -2.11 13.09 -15.49
CA THR A 279 -1.19 13.06 -14.36
C THR A 279 -1.17 14.46 -13.77
N ARG A 280 -1.37 14.55 -12.46
CA ARG A 280 -1.25 15.81 -11.72
C ARG A 280 0.12 16.37 -12.10
N SER A 281 0.15 17.39 -12.96
CA SER A 281 1.35 18.17 -13.16
C SER A 281 1.69 18.70 -11.78
N VAL A 282 2.77 18.21 -11.19
CA VAL A 282 3.35 18.86 -10.01
C VAL A 282 3.76 20.24 -10.52
N LYS A 283 2.86 21.22 -10.40
CA LYS A 283 3.22 22.62 -10.57
C LYS A 283 4.21 22.90 -9.46
N GLN A 284 5.49 22.77 -9.76
CA GLN A 284 6.56 23.13 -8.84
C GLN A 284 6.28 24.56 -8.39
N SER A 285 6.06 24.75 -7.09
CA SER A 285 5.69 26.06 -6.56
C SER A 285 6.79 27.05 -6.91
N GLN A 286 6.48 28.05 -7.72
CA GLN A 286 7.43 29.12 -8.05
C GLN A 286 7.85 29.92 -6.81
N GLN A 287 7.13 29.77 -5.68
CA GLN A 287 7.49 30.41 -4.42
C GLN A 287 8.88 30.00 -3.96
N SER A 288 9.26 28.72 -4.06
CA SER A 288 10.59 28.25 -3.62
C SER A 288 11.72 28.89 -4.43
N VAL A 289 11.52 29.06 -5.74
CA VAL A 289 12.47 29.74 -6.63
C VAL A 289 12.51 31.24 -6.33
N LEU A 290 11.37 31.87 -6.03
CA LEU A 290 11.29 33.28 -5.66
C LEU A 290 12.01 33.56 -4.35
N TYR A 291 11.80 32.73 -3.32
CA TYR A 291 12.51 32.82 -2.04
C TYR A 291 14.02 32.68 -2.23
N LEU A 292 14.46 31.71 -3.03
CA LEU A 292 15.87 31.50 -3.32
C LEU A 292 16.50 32.74 -4.00
N ARG A 293 15.80 33.35 -4.96
CA ARG A 293 16.23 34.59 -5.63
C ARG A 293 16.34 35.77 -4.66
N VAL A 294 15.39 35.92 -3.74
CA VAL A 294 15.41 36.97 -2.71
C VAL A 294 16.59 36.78 -1.76
N VAL A 295 16.86 35.54 -1.33
CA VAL A 295 18.00 35.21 -0.46
C VAL A 295 19.32 35.54 -1.17
N PHE A 296 19.50 35.09 -2.40
CA PHE A 296 20.71 35.43 -3.17
C PHE A 296 20.83 36.94 -3.42
N GLY A 297 19.75 37.64 -3.73
CA GLY A 297 19.74 39.10 -3.88
C GLY A 297 20.20 39.82 -2.60
N ARG A 298 19.74 39.38 -1.43
CA ARG A 298 20.18 39.91 -0.12
C ARG A 298 21.66 39.65 0.13
N ILE A 299 22.16 38.45 -0.19
CA ILE A 299 23.58 38.12 -0.05
C ILE A 299 24.42 39.01 -0.97
N TYR A 300 24.04 39.18 -2.24
CA TYR A 300 24.78 40.03 -3.16
C TYR A 300 24.82 41.49 -2.72
N THR A 301 23.68 42.05 -2.29
CA THR A 301 23.62 43.43 -1.79
C THR A 301 24.49 43.63 -0.55
N PHE A 302 24.53 42.65 0.36
CA PHE A 302 25.40 42.68 1.53
C PHE A 302 26.89 42.63 1.15
N ILE A 303 27.27 41.76 0.21
CA ILE A 303 28.65 41.68 -0.29
C ILE A 303 29.04 43.01 -0.95
N ILE A 304 28.19 43.60 -1.78
CA ILE A 304 28.45 44.90 -2.42
C ILE A 304 28.64 46.00 -1.37
N ALA A 305 27.81 46.04 -0.33
CA ALA A 305 27.94 47.00 0.76
C ALA A 305 29.26 46.84 1.52
N LEU A 306 29.68 45.59 1.79
CA LEU A 306 30.98 45.30 2.42
C LEU A 306 32.15 45.73 1.53
N LEU A 307 32.12 45.40 0.23
CA LEU A 307 33.15 45.80 -0.73
C LEU A 307 33.24 47.33 -0.85
N PHE A 308 32.10 48.02 -0.89
CA PHE A 308 32.05 49.47 -0.92
C PHE A 308 32.59 50.08 0.38
N GLY A 309 32.22 49.54 1.54
CA GLY A 309 32.75 49.94 2.85
C GLY A 309 34.25 49.72 3.00
N MET A 310 34.79 48.62 2.46
CA MET A 310 36.23 48.40 2.41
C MET A 310 36.93 49.39 1.47
N ALA A 311 36.36 49.69 0.30
CA ALA A 311 36.93 50.64 -0.64
C ALA A 311 36.95 52.08 -0.09
N THR A 312 35.92 52.49 0.67
CA THR A 312 35.90 53.80 1.33
C THR A 312 36.87 53.87 2.50
N ASN A 313 37.01 52.80 3.30
CA ASN A 313 38.00 52.73 4.38
C ASN A 313 39.45 52.66 3.87
N ALA A 314 39.71 52.00 2.74
CA ALA A 314 41.03 51.96 2.12
C ALA A 314 41.54 53.35 1.70
N ARG A 315 40.64 54.29 1.37
CA ARG A 315 41.00 55.69 1.10
C ARG A 315 41.40 56.49 2.35
N ILE A 316 41.10 56.00 3.56
CA ILE A 316 41.37 56.71 4.82
C ILE A 316 42.75 56.34 5.40
N LEU A 317 43.38 55.26 4.93
CA LEU A 317 44.76 54.93 5.30
C LEU A 317 45.74 55.89 4.60
N ARG A 318 46.08 57.00 5.27
CA ARG A 318 47.15 57.91 4.86
C ARG A 318 48.50 57.18 4.90
N THR A 319 49.15 57.02 3.76
CA THR A 319 50.57 56.71 3.64
C THR A 319 51.38 57.89 4.19
N THR A 320 51.93 57.76 5.39
CA THR A 320 52.90 58.72 5.93
C THR A 320 54.27 58.46 5.29
N THR A 321 54.60 59.24 4.26
CA THR A 321 55.99 59.36 3.77
C THR A 321 56.76 60.24 4.74
N VAL A 322 57.76 59.67 5.42
CA VAL A 322 58.67 60.40 6.31
C VAL A 322 59.72 61.11 5.46
N GLU A 323 59.72 62.44 5.51
CA GLU A 323 60.69 63.29 4.81
C GLU A 323 61.97 63.43 5.64
N LYS A 324 63.13 63.14 5.04
CA LYS A 324 64.45 63.30 5.68
C LYS A 324 64.82 64.78 5.72
N VAL A 325 64.99 65.33 6.91
CA VAL A 325 65.50 66.69 7.13
C VAL A 325 67.02 66.70 6.92
N THR A 326 67.48 67.40 5.88
CA THR A 326 68.89 67.81 5.74
C THR A 326 69.12 69.09 6.55
N VAL A 327 70.01 69.03 7.54
CA VAL A 327 70.47 70.18 8.31
C VAL A 327 71.64 70.83 7.54
N THR A 328 71.51 72.11 7.22
CA THR A 328 72.61 72.98 6.77
C THR A 328 73.09 73.82 7.94
N GLU A 329 74.40 73.82 8.22
CA GLU A 329 75.06 74.77 9.14
C GLU A 329 75.85 75.84 8.36
N PRO A 330 76.02 77.05 8.93
CA PRO A 330 76.41 78.27 8.21
C PRO A 330 77.93 78.58 8.26
N GLU A 331 78.34 79.37 7.25
CA GLU A 331 79.59 80.16 7.02
C GLU A 331 80.96 79.57 7.44
#